data_AF-A0A3N5NKA0-F1
#
_entry.id   AF-A0A3N5NKA0-F1
#
_cell.length_a   1.000
_cell.length_b   1.000
_cell.length_c   1.000
_cell.angle_alpha   90.00
_cell.angle_beta   90.00
_cell.angle_gamma   90.00
#
_symmetry.space_group_name_H-M   'P 1'
#
loop_
_entity.id
_entity.type
_entity.pdbx_description
1 polymer ?
#
loop_
_entity_poly.entity_id
_entity_poly.type
_entity_poly.pdbx_seq_one_letter_code
_entity_poly.pdbx_strand_id
1 'polypeptide(L)'
;MRRYGMERFPQAGATFADVHNAIAFVVTGDGASAQRLAAQMRANVEGQWAPDIGEPIARGVAAFVRGDWCGSIGAIAPAIDGLVRISGSRAQRDLVLHTLLAAYLRAGRADEAEALMGARFAPHRSVAVAN
;
A
#
# COMPACT_ATOMS: atom_id res chain seq x y z
N MET A 1 -1.76 13.98 13.82
CA MET A 1 -1.00 12.90 13.15
C MET A 1 0.15 13.42 12.28
N ARG A 2 -0.10 14.26 11.25
CA ARG A 2 0.90 14.74 10.27
C ARG A 2 2.19 15.32 10.89
N ARG A 3 2.06 16.18 11.88
CA ARG A 3 3.21 16.85 12.53
C ARG A 3 4.11 15.87 13.29
N TYR A 4 3.49 14.95 14.03
CA TYR A 4 4.18 13.96 14.85
C TYR A 4 5.00 12.96 14.01
N GLY A 5 4.44 12.51 12.87
CA GLY A 5 5.15 11.61 11.96
C GLY A 5 6.38 12.25 11.31
N MET A 6 6.27 13.52 10.89
CA MET A 6 7.38 14.26 10.28
C MET A 6 8.49 14.63 11.28
N GLU A 7 8.14 14.90 12.55
CA GLU A 7 9.12 15.22 13.60
C GLU A 7 9.89 13.98 14.10
N ARG A 8 9.24 12.81 14.14
CA ARG A 8 9.86 11.59 14.70
C ARG A 8 10.54 10.71 13.64
N PHE A 9 10.15 10.84 12.37
CA PHE A 9 10.72 10.10 11.24
C PHE A 9 11.05 11.06 10.08
N PRO A 10 12.07 11.92 10.22
CA PRO A 10 12.42 12.95 9.23
C PRO A 10 13.04 12.39 7.94
N GLN A 11 13.48 11.13 7.96
CA GLN A 11 13.97 10.37 6.82
C GLN A 11 13.24 9.03 6.73
N ALA A 12 12.96 8.59 5.50
CA ALA A 12 12.42 7.26 5.25
C ALA A 12 13.36 6.18 5.80
N GLY A 13 12.81 5.17 6.46
CA GLY A 13 13.59 4.17 7.20
C GLY A 13 12.78 3.41 8.24
N ALA A 14 11.59 3.93 8.59
CA ALA A 14 10.58 3.19 9.33
C ALA A 14 9.47 2.78 8.36
N THR A 15 9.70 1.70 7.59
CA THR A 15 8.82 1.24 6.49
C THR A 15 7.33 1.24 6.87
N PHE A 16 7.01 0.85 8.10
CA PHE A 16 5.65 0.91 8.65
C PHE A 16 5.05 2.33 8.66
N ALA A 17 5.77 3.32 9.18
CA ALA A 17 5.34 4.72 9.26
C ALA A 17 5.30 5.37 7.88
N ASP A 18 6.25 5.01 7.01
CA ASP A 18 6.32 5.50 5.64
C ASP A 18 5.11 5.03 4.82
N VAL A 19 4.77 3.74 4.86
CA VAL A 19 3.53 3.24 4.23
C VAL A 19 2.27 3.89 4.82
N HIS A 20 2.25 4.19 6.12
CA HIS A 20 1.13 4.90 6.75
C HIS A 20 0.95 6.33 6.19
N ASN A 21 2.05 7.07 6.02
CA ASN A 21 2.03 8.40 5.42
C ASN A 21 1.61 8.36 3.96
N ALA A 22 2.09 7.37 3.19
CA ALA A 22 1.71 7.18 1.79
C ALA A 22 0.18 7.09 1.65
N ILE A 23 -0.46 6.24 2.44
CA ILE A 23 -1.90 6.03 2.44
C ILE A 23 -2.66 7.31 2.82
N ALA A 24 -2.16 8.08 3.79
CA ALA A 24 -2.77 9.35 4.17
C ALA A 24 -2.83 10.33 2.99
N PHE A 25 -1.84 10.31 2.09
CA PHE A 25 -1.84 11.16 0.89
C PHE A 25 -2.88 10.75 -0.15
N VAL A 26 -3.30 9.48 -0.18
CA VAL A 26 -4.44 9.04 -1.01
C VAL A 26 -5.72 9.75 -0.57
N VAL A 27 -5.96 9.80 0.75
CA VAL A 27 -7.16 10.42 1.33
C VAL A 27 -7.16 11.94 1.12
N THR A 28 -6.00 12.59 1.23
CA THR A 28 -5.90 14.06 1.10
C THR A 28 -5.62 14.55 -0.32
N GLY A 29 -5.39 13.65 -1.29
CA GLY A 29 -4.98 14.01 -2.65
C GLY A 29 -3.62 14.71 -2.74
N ASP A 30 -2.74 14.57 -1.75
CA ASP A 30 -1.45 15.29 -1.69
C ASP A 30 -0.38 14.55 -2.50
N GLY A 31 -0.46 14.67 -3.82
CA GLY A 31 0.45 13.99 -4.75
C GLY A 31 1.90 14.43 -4.63
N ALA A 32 2.15 15.67 -4.19
CA ALA A 32 3.50 16.19 -4.01
C ALA A 32 4.19 15.49 -2.82
N SER A 33 3.49 15.33 -1.70
CA SER A 33 4.03 14.60 -0.56
C SER A 33 4.20 13.10 -0.84
N ALA A 34 3.26 12.48 -1.57
CA ALA A 34 3.38 11.09 -1.98
C ALA A 34 4.62 10.84 -2.86
N GLN A 35 4.89 11.73 -3.82
CA GLN A 35 6.08 11.65 -4.67
C GLN A 35 7.38 11.83 -3.89
N ARG A 36 7.44 12.81 -2.97
CA ARG A 36 8.62 13.03 -2.13
C ARG A 36 8.94 11.79 -1.30
N LEU A 37 7.92 11.21 -0.67
CA LEU A 37 8.09 9.99 0.12
C LEU A 37 8.58 8.81 -0.73
N ALA A 38 7.98 8.59 -1.89
CA ALA A 38 8.41 7.53 -2.81
C ALA A 38 9.86 7.74 -3.27
N ALA A 39 10.28 8.98 -3.56
CA ALA A 39 11.66 9.29 -3.91
C ALA A 39 12.63 9.05 -2.74
N GLN A 40 12.25 9.41 -1.51
CA GLN A 40 13.05 9.17 -0.31
C GLN A 40 13.23 7.67 -0.04
N MET A 41 12.16 6.88 -0.16
CA MET A 41 12.26 5.43 -0.02
C MET A 41 13.12 4.83 -1.15
N ARG A 42 12.96 5.27 -2.39
CA ARG A 42 13.82 4.79 -3.48
C ARG A 42 15.30 5.18 -3.29
N ALA A 43 15.59 6.30 -2.64
CA ALA A 43 16.96 6.73 -2.36
C ALA A 43 17.60 5.99 -1.17
N ASN A 44 16.79 5.41 -0.27
CA ASN A 44 17.26 4.72 0.94
C ASN A 44 16.76 3.26 1.00
N VAL A 45 16.93 2.51 -0.07
CA VAL A 45 16.48 1.10 -0.16
C VAL A 45 17.22 0.21 0.85
N GLU A 46 18.53 0.40 1.00
CA GLU A 46 19.37 -0.41 1.89
C GLU A 46 19.06 -0.19 3.38
N GLY A 47 18.59 1.00 3.74
CA GLY A 47 18.15 1.34 5.09
C GLY A 47 16.73 0.91 5.43
N GLN A 48 16.00 0.32 4.48
CA GLN A 48 14.62 -0.12 4.70
C GLN A 48 14.55 -1.55 5.20
N TRP A 49 13.59 -1.78 6.09
CA TRP A 49 13.12 -3.13 6.37
C TRP A 49 12.12 -3.58 5.30
N ALA A 50 12.34 -4.78 4.74
CA ALA A 50 11.58 -5.35 3.63
C ALA A 50 11.40 -4.35 2.45
N PRO A 51 12.51 -3.89 1.84
CA PRO A 51 12.49 -2.90 0.76
C PRO A 51 11.73 -3.39 -0.48
N ASP A 52 11.68 -4.71 -0.67
CA ASP A 52 10.91 -5.41 -1.70
C ASP A 52 9.40 -5.20 -1.57
N ILE A 53 8.94 -4.76 -0.40
CA ILE A 53 7.53 -4.45 -0.12
C ILE A 53 7.35 -2.94 0.07
N GLY A 54 8.17 -2.30 0.90
CA GLY A 54 8.03 -0.88 1.24
C GLY A 54 8.09 0.06 0.05
N GLU A 55 9.14 -0.04 -0.77
CA GLU A 55 9.32 0.84 -1.93
C GLU A 55 8.19 0.68 -2.96
N PRO A 56 7.80 -0.54 -3.37
CA PRO A 56 6.73 -0.69 -4.36
C PRO A 56 5.38 -0.14 -3.88
N ILE A 57 5.06 -0.28 -2.58
CA ILE A 57 3.84 0.30 -2.02
C ILE A 57 3.88 1.82 -2.10
N ALA A 58 4.96 2.46 -1.67
CA ALA A 58 5.07 3.93 -1.71
C ALA A 58 5.04 4.48 -3.14
N ARG A 59 5.75 3.83 -4.06
CA ARG A 59 5.75 4.17 -5.49
C ARG A 59 4.36 4.00 -6.11
N GLY A 60 3.69 2.91 -5.81
CA GLY A 60 2.35 2.63 -6.31
C GLY A 60 1.30 3.60 -5.80
N VAL A 61 1.36 3.96 -4.52
CA VAL A 61 0.52 5.02 -3.95
C VAL A 61 0.77 6.36 -4.63
N ALA A 62 2.03 6.73 -4.87
CA ALA A 62 2.34 7.96 -5.60
C ALA A 62 1.79 7.95 -7.04
N ALA A 63 1.82 6.80 -7.72
CA ALA A 63 1.22 6.62 -9.03
C ALA A 63 -0.31 6.78 -8.97
N PHE A 64 -0.96 6.14 -7.99
CA PHE A 64 -2.40 6.25 -7.77
C PHE A 64 -2.85 7.71 -7.60
N VAL A 65 -2.17 8.49 -6.76
CA VAL A 65 -2.54 9.89 -6.51
C VAL A 65 -2.43 10.76 -7.78
N ARG A 66 -1.57 10.40 -8.74
CA ARG A 66 -1.43 11.10 -10.03
C ARG A 66 -2.42 10.63 -11.10
N GLY A 67 -3.26 9.65 -10.81
CA GLY A 67 -4.14 9.03 -11.81
C GLY A 67 -3.47 7.99 -12.69
N ASP A 68 -2.24 7.57 -12.37
CA ASP A 68 -1.55 6.49 -13.07
C ASP A 68 -1.98 5.13 -12.50
N TRP A 69 -3.15 4.67 -12.93
CA TRP A 69 -3.77 3.44 -12.45
C TRP A 69 -2.92 2.22 -12.78
N CYS A 70 -2.41 2.13 -14.01
CA CYS A 70 -1.58 1.01 -14.46
C CYS A 70 -0.25 0.96 -13.71
N GLY A 71 0.40 2.10 -13.50
CA GLY A 71 1.64 2.19 -12.70
C GLY A 71 1.41 1.85 -11.24
N SER A 72 0.25 2.23 -10.66
CA SER A 72 -0.14 1.82 -9.32
C SER A 72 -0.29 0.30 -9.21
N ILE A 73 -1.03 -0.32 -10.13
CA ILE A 73 -1.22 -1.77 -10.16
C ILE A 73 0.12 -2.49 -10.31
N GLY A 74 0.94 -2.10 -11.29
CA GLY A 74 2.23 -2.72 -11.57
C GLY A 74 3.22 -2.61 -10.41
N ALA A 75 3.05 -1.63 -9.53
CA ALA A 75 3.86 -1.47 -8.32
C ALA A 75 3.30 -2.26 -7.13
N ILE A 76 2.00 -2.14 -6.86
CA ILE A 76 1.40 -2.68 -5.62
C ILE A 76 1.10 -4.18 -5.74
N ALA A 77 0.58 -4.65 -6.88
CA ALA A 77 0.12 -6.03 -7.01
C ALA A 77 1.20 -7.08 -6.70
N PRO A 78 2.46 -6.95 -7.16
CA PRO A 78 3.51 -7.91 -6.82
C PRO A 78 3.90 -7.94 -5.34
N ALA A 79 3.69 -6.82 -4.61
CA ALA A 79 4.09 -6.67 -3.22
C ALA A 79 2.96 -7.01 -2.22
N ILE A 80 1.73 -7.21 -2.68
CA ILE A 80 0.54 -7.23 -1.83
C ILE A 80 0.51 -8.42 -0.85
N ASP A 81 1.08 -9.56 -1.23
CA ASP A 81 1.15 -10.75 -0.36
C ASP A 81 2.18 -10.58 0.76
N GLY A 82 3.26 -9.85 0.49
CA GLY A 82 4.29 -9.54 1.49
C GLY A 82 3.92 -8.43 2.46
N LEU A 83 2.78 -7.75 2.28
CA LEU A 83 2.37 -6.59 3.07
C LEU A 83 2.30 -6.87 4.59
N VAL A 84 1.98 -8.11 4.98
CA VAL A 84 1.97 -8.55 6.39
C VAL A 84 3.35 -8.45 7.05
N ARG A 85 4.43 -8.48 6.25
CA ARG A 85 5.79 -8.32 6.77
C ARG A 85 6.01 -6.91 7.26
N ILE A 86 5.43 -5.87 6.64
CA ILE A 86 5.71 -4.47 7.01
C ILE A 86 4.58 -3.79 7.79
N SER A 87 3.38 -4.36 7.76
CA SER A 87 2.17 -3.72 8.28
C SER A 87 1.62 -4.49 9.47
N GLY A 88 1.78 -3.93 10.67
CA GLY A 88 1.25 -4.51 11.90
C GLY A 88 -0.28 -4.38 12.04
N SER A 89 -0.91 -3.36 11.45
CA SER A 89 -2.34 -3.09 11.64
C SER A 89 -3.20 -3.54 10.46
N ARG A 90 -4.35 -4.15 10.78
CA ARG A 90 -5.32 -4.60 9.77
C ARG A 90 -5.82 -3.44 8.90
N ALA A 91 -6.16 -2.31 9.52
CA ALA A 91 -6.63 -1.13 8.82
C ALA A 91 -5.63 -0.59 7.78
N GLN A 92 -4.31 -0.64 8.07
CA GLN A 92 -3.30 -0.23 7.10
C GLN A 92 -3.25 -1.18 5.90
N ARG A 93 -3.33 -2.50 6.14
CA ARG A 93 -3.37 -3.49 5.04
C ARG A 93 -4.61 -3.31 4.17
N ASP A 94 -5.76 -3.09 4.80
CA ASP A 94 -7.03 -2.87 4.11
C ASP A 94 -6.95 -1.63 3.21
N LEU A 95 -6.31 -0.54 3.66
CA LEU A 95 -6.16 0.67 2.85
C LEU A 95 -5.25 0.48 1.62
N VAL A 96 -4.18 -0.32 1.72
CA VAL A 96 -3.37 -0.67 0.55
C VAL A 96 -4.18 -1.55 -0.41
N LEU A 97 -4.92 -2.53 0.11
CA LEU A 97 -5.81 -3.39 -0.67
C LEU A 97 -6.89 -2.58 -1.40
N HIS A 98 -7.56 -1.65 -0.71
CA HIS A 98 -8.55 -0.76 -1.32
C HIS A 98 -7.94 0.15 -2.39
N THR A 99 -6.70 0.61 -2.19
CA THR A 99 -5.98 1.40 -3.19
C THR A 99 -5.75 0.58 -4.47
N LEU A 100 -5.28 -0.66 -4.33
CA LEU A 100 -5.08 -1.58 -5.45
C LEU A 100 -6.40 -1.92 -6.15
N LEU A 101 -7.45 -2.20 -5.38
CA LEU A 101 -8.79 -2.49 -5.90
C LEU A 101 -9.33 -1.30 -6.71
N ALA A 102 -9.23 -0.09 -6.16
CA ALA A 102 -9.65 1.12 -6.85
C ALA A 102 -8.83 1.34 -8.14
N ALA A 103 -7.52 1.04 -8.12
CA ALA A 103 -6.68 1.16 -9.30
C ALA A 103 -7.13 0.19 -10.41
N TYR A 104 -7.41 -1.08 -10.08
CA TYR A 104 -7.97 -2.04 -11.03
C TYR A 104 -9.28 -1.56 -11.64
N LEU A 105 -10.23 -1.10 -10.81
CA LEU A 105 -11.52 -0.60 -11.28
C LEU A 105 -11.37 0.64 -12.19
N ARG A 106 -10.49 1.59 -11.82
CA ARG A 106 -10.22 2.79 -12.62
C ARG A 106 -9.48 2.49 -13.93
N ALA A 107 -8.74 1.40 -13.99
CA ALA A 107 -8.08 0.90 -15.20
C ALA A 107 -8.99 0.01 -16.08
N GLY A 108 -10.24 -0.24 -15.68
CA GLY A 108 -11.15 -1.13 -16.41
C GLY A 108 -10.82 -2.63 -16.27
N ARG A 109 -10.04 -3.01 -15.25
CA ARG A 109 -9.55 -4.38 -15.00
C ARG A 109 -10.41 -5.07 -13.93
N ALA A 110 -11.71 -5.21 -14.19
CA ALA A 110 -12.69 -5.70 -13.23
C ALA A 110 -12.45 -7.15 -12.78
N ASP A 111 -12.05 -8.03 -13.71
CA ASP A 111 -11.79 -9.45 -13.40
C ASP A 111 -10.66 -9.61 -12.37
N GLU A 112 -9.64 -8.78 -12.44
CA GLU A 112 -8.52 -8.80 -11.49
C GLU A 112 -8.89 -8.18 -10.13
N ALA A 113 -9.79 -7.19 -10.13
CA ALA A 113 -10.39 -6.68 -8.90
C ALA A 113 -11.20 -7.77 -8.19
N GLU A 114 -11.99 -8.55 -8.94
CA GLU A 114 -12.78 -9.67 -8.41
C GLU A 114 -11.88 -10.79 -7.89
N ALA A 115 -10.85 -11.17 -8.65
CA ALA A 115 -9.87 -12.17 -8.23
C ALA A 115 -9.17 -11.77 -6.91
N LEU A 116 -8.77 -10.50 -6.78
CA LEU A 116 -8.18 -9.96 -5.55
C LEU A 116 -9.16 -10.05 -4.37
N MET A 117 -10.42 -9.68 -4.58
CA MET A 117 -11.47 -9.79 -3.55
C MET A 117 -11.68 -11.24 -3.12
N GLY A 118 -11.77 -12.17 -4.06
CA GLY A 118 -11.92 -13.59 -3.79
C GLY A 118 -10.75 -14.16 -2.97
N ALA A 119 -9.51 -13.78 -3.31
CA ALA A 119 -8.33 -14.23 -2.59
C ALA A 119 -8.24 -13.71 -1.14
N ARG A 120 -8.81 -12.53 -0.86
CA ARG A 120 -8.64 -11.83 0.43
C ARG A 120 -9.84 -11.91 1.36
N PHE A 121 -11.03 -12.08 0.80
CA PHE A 121 -12.30 -12.08 1.53
C PHE A 121 -13.12 -13.34 1.29
N ALA A 122 -12.52 -14.41 0.74
CA ALA A 122 -13.16 -15.72 0.71
C ALA A 122 -13.76 -16.01 2.10
N PRO A 123 -15.05 -16.37 2.17
CA PRO A 123 -15.69 -16.62 3.45
C PRO A 123 -14.88 -17.65 4.21
N HIS A 124 -14.57 -17.34 5.47
CA HIS A 124 -14.02 -18.31 6.41
C HIS A 124 -14.98 -19.52 6.38
N ARG A 125 -14.53 -20.64 5.80
CA ARG A 125 -15.23 -21.90 5.99
C ARG A 125 -15.22 -22.14 7.50
N SER A 126 -16.38 -22.02 8.13
CA SER A 126 -16.56 -22.45 9.51
C SER A 126 -16.10 -23.90 9.58
N VAL A 127 -15.13 -24.16 10.46
CA VAL A 127 -14.80 -25.54 10.84
C VAL A 127 -16.08 -26.09 11.45
N ALA A 128 -16.72 -27.03 10.73
CA ALA A 128 -17.79 -27.80 11.30
C ALA A 128 -17.21 -28.55 12.50
N VAL A 129 -17.59 -28.13 13.71
CA VAL A 129 -17.36 -28.92 14.91
C VAL A 129 -18.30 -30.12 14.78
N ALA A 130 -17.74 -31.25 14.38
CA ALA A 130 -18.44 -32.52 14.44
C ALA A 130 -18.68 -32.85 15.92
N ASN A 131 -19.95 -32.98 16.30
CA ASN A 131 -20.39 -33.53 17.58
C ASN A 131 -20.18 -35.05 17.60
#